data_AF-A0A316L6L2-F1
#
_entry.id   AF-A0A316L6L2-F1
#
_cell.length_a   1.000
_cell.length_b   1.000
_cell.length_c   1.000
_cell.angle_alpha   90.00
_cell.angle_beta   90.00
_cell.angle_gamma   90.00
#
_symmetry.space_group_name_H-M   'P 1'
#
loop_
_entity.id
_entity.type
_entity.pdbx_description
1 polymer ?
#
loop_
_entity_poly.entity_id
_entity_poly.type
_entity_poly.pdbx_seq_one_letter_code
_entity_poly.pdbx_strand_id
1 'polypeptide(L)'
;MKNILIRCSKISVDCVSNDPVDIRCGGPEFLGFDFYVREENTKEMTKFIIMTLDNLEVPLASIKVTGTAEVKEEDVWTKKRIVKAIHDNAEYLQHEAKRNHSSSNKNFNL
;
A
#
# COMPACT_ATOMS: atom_id res chain seq x y z
N MET A 1 32.37 5.63 -0.88
CA MET A 1 31.53 4.78 -0.01
C MET A 1 31.11 3.58 -0.83
N LYS A 2 31.17 2.35 -0.29
CA LYS A 2 30.65 1.17 -1.00
C LYS A 2 29.15 1.31 -1.11
N ASN A 3 28.60 1.20 -2.32
CA ASN A 3 27.15 1.05 -2.52
C ASN A 3 26.79 -0.36 -2.07
N ILE A 4 26.47 -0.52 -0.78
CA ILE A 4 25.98 -1.79 -0.25
C ILE A 4 24.53 -1.91 -0.70
N LEU A 5 24.28 -2.86 -1.59
CA LEU A 5 22.93 -3.25 -1.94
C LEU A 5 22.40 -4.22 -0.88
N ILE A 6 21.17 -3.99 -0.46
CA ILE A 6 20.45 -4.80 0.51
C ILE A 6 19.41 -5.62 -0.23
N ARG A 7 19.41 -6.92 0.04
CA ARG A 7 18.38 -7.82 -0.47
C ARG A 7 17.10 -7.64 0.33
N CYS A 8 16.03 -7.30 -0.37
CA CYS A 8 14.73 -6.99 0.19
C CYS A 8 13.62 -7.79 -0.48
N SER A 9 12.57 -8.07 0.28
CA SER A 9 11.26 -8.45 -0.26
C SER A 9 10.47 -7.20 -0.62
N LYS A 10 9.78 -7.24 -1.76
CA LYS A 10 8.75 -6.25 -2.11
C LYS A 10 7.41 -6.71 -1.55
N ILE A 11 6.82 -5.91 -0.67
CA ILE A 11 5.46 -6.08 -0.16
C ILE A 11 4.57 -5.06 -0.88
N SER A 12 3.63 -5.55 -1.69
CA SER A 12 2.61 -4.73 -2.35
C SER A 12 1.31 -4.79 -1.55
N VAL A 13 0.72 -3.63 -1.35
CA VAL A 13 -0.44 -3.42 -0.48
C VAL A 13 -1.49 -2.66 -1.29
N ASP A 14 -2.60 -3.32 -1.60
CA ASP A 14 -3.75 -2.71 -2.27
C ASP A 14 -4.76 -2.27 -1.21
N CYS A 15 -5.12 -0.99 -1.19
CA CYS A 15 -6.04 -0.43 -0.21
C CYS A 15 -7.45 -0.26 -0.78
N VAL A 16 -7.58 0.45 -1.89
CA VAL A 16 -8.88 0.84 -2.47
C VAL A 16 -8.81 0.83 -3.99
N SER A 17 -9.89 0.45 -4.66
CA SER A 17 -9.99 0.57 -6.13
C SER A 17 -9.79 2.03 -6.54
N ASN A 18 -8.96 2.24 -7.56
CA ASN A 18 -8.72 3.56 -8.11
C ASN A 18 -9.91 4.04 -8.95
N ASP A 19 -9.94 5.33 -9.29
CA ASP A 19 -10.99 5.90 -10.15
C ASP A 19 -10.97 5.23 -11.54
N PRO A 20 -12.13 4.83 -12.08
CA PRO A 20 -12.19 4.18 -13.40
C PRO A 20 -11.60 5.02 -14.54
N VAL A 21 -11.64 6.35 -14.46
CA VAL A 21 -11.00 7.24 -15.44
C VAL A 21 -9.49 7.11 -15.37
N ASP A 22 -8.92 7.16 -14.16
CA ASP A 22 -7.48 7.03 -13.96
C ASP A 22 -6.96 5.68 -14.45
N ILE A 23 -7.70 4.59 -14.17
CA ILE A 23 -7.38 3.24 -14.68
C ILE A 23 -7.38 3.23 -16.21
N ARG A 24 -8.39 3.81 -16.88
CA ARG A 24 -8.43 3.89 -18.35
C ARG A 24 -7.31 4.74 -18.93
N CYS A 25 -6.79 5.69 -18.15
CA CYS A 25 -5.64 6.51 -18.51
C CYS A 25 -4.29 5.86 -18.18
N GLY A 26 -4.28 4.59 -17.74
CA GLY A 26 -3.06 3.82 -17.45
C GLY A 26 -2.59 3.87 -16.00
N GLY A 27 -3.40 4.43 -15.10
CA GLY A 27 -3.18 4.35 -13.66
C GLY A 27 -3.36 2.92 -13.11
N PRO A 28 -2.91 2.66 -11.87
CA PRO A 28 -3.06 1.35 -11.26
C PRO A 28 -4.53 1.04 -10.95
N GLU A 29 -4.89 -0.24 -10.94
CA GLU A 29 -6.23 -0.70 -10.56
C GLU A 29 -6.58 -0.37 -9.10
N PHE A 30 -5.57 -0.41 -8.22
CA PHE A 30 -5.71 -0.10 -6.81
C PHE A 30 -4.74 1.01 -6.39
N LEU A 31 -5.22 1.87 -5.50
CA LEU A 31 -4.40 2.78 -4.73
C LEU A 31 -3.88 2.05 -3.50
N GLY A 32 -2.63 2.33 -3.12
CA GLY A 32 -1.97 1.63 -2.03
C GLY A 32 -0.48 1.90 -1.95
N PHE A 33 0.30 0.91 -1.51
CA PHE A 33 1.71 1.08 -1.18
C PHE A 33 2.57 -0.08 -1.66
N ASP A 34 3.81 0.24 -2.03
CA ASP A 34 4.88 -0.72 -2.27
C ASP A 34 6.01 -0.47 -1.28
N PHE A 35 6.38 -1.50 -0.51
CA PHE A 35 7.44 -1.41 0.49
C PHE A 35 8.55 -2.42 0.21
N TYR A 36 9.79 -1.95 0.13
CA TYR A 36 10.98 -2.79 0.15
C TYR A 36 11.44 -2.98 1.59
N VAL A 37 11.33 -4.21 2.10
CA VAL A 37 11.75 -4.56 3.47
C VAL A 37 12.81 -5.64 3.42
N ARG A 38 13.75 -5.64 4.38
CA ARG A 38 14.76 -6.69 4.49
C ARG A 38 14.11 -8.08 4.49
N GLU A 39 14.67 -9.01 3.73
CA GLU A 39 14.05 -10.32 3.48
C GLU A 39 13.80 -11.08 4.79
N GLU A 40 14.75 -11.02 5.73
CA GLU A 40 14.65 -11.62 7.06
C GLU A 40 13.47 -11.08 7.90
N ASN A 41 13.01 -9.86 7.62
CA ASN A 41 11.94 -9.19 8.37
C ASN A 41 10.58 -9.26 7.67
N THR A 42 10.49 -9.86 6.49
CA THR A 42 9.29 -9.83 5.63
C THR A 42 8.01 -10.15 6.39
N LYS A 43 7.98 -11.29 7.11
CA LYS A 43 6.79 -11.75 7.83
C LYS A 43 6.37 -10.80 8.97
N GLU A 44 7.35 -10.25 9.68
CA GLU A 44 7.09 -9.28 10.75
C GLU A 44 6.53 -7.98 10.16
N MET A 45 7.16 -7.49 9.09
CA MET A 45 6.78 -6.24 8.44
C MET A 45 5.39 -6.32 7.78
N THR A 46 5.04 -7.44 7.15
CA THR A 46 3.68 -7.67 6.64
C THR A 46 2.64 -7.52 7.75
N LYS A 47 2.85 -8.17 8.91
CA LYS A 47 1.93 -8.04 10.06
C LYS A 47 1.85 -6.61 10.58
N PHE A 48 3.00 -5.95 10.68
CA PHE A 48 3.09 -4.56 11.13
C PHE A 48 2.30 -3.60 10.21
N ILE A 49 2.43 -3.78 8.90
CA ILE A 49 1.68 -2.99 7.90
C ILE A 49 0.17 -3.19 8.09
N ILE A 50 -0.29 -4.44 8.18
CA ILE A 50 -1.72 -4.76 8.39
C ILE A 50 -2.25 -4.07 9.66
N MET A 51 -1.54 -4.20 10.78
CA MET A 51 -1.93 -3.54 12.04
C MET A 51 -1.92 -2.02 11.92
N THR A 52 -1.00 -1.44 11.17
CA THR A 52 -0.91 0.01 10.99
C THR A 52 -2.08 0.54 10.15
N LEU A 53 -2.46 -0.16 9.09
CA LEU A 53 -3.64 0.18 8.28
C LEU A 53 -4.91 0.10 9.12
N ASP A 54 -5.08 -0.99 9.88
CA ASP A 54 -6.24 -1.20 10.76
C ASP A 54 -6.36 -0.10 11.83
N ASN A 55 -5.27 0.21 12.53
CA ASN A 55 -5.24 1.28 13.54
C ASN A 55 -5.56 2.67 12.97
N LEU A 56 -5.26 2.89 11.68
CA LEU A 56 -5.54 4.14 10.99
C LEU A 56 -6.83 4.07 10.16
N GLU A 57 -7.64 3.02 10.33
CA GLU A 57 -8.87 2.78 9.59
C GLU A 57 -8.71 2.88 8.05
N VAL A 58 -7.53 2.56 7.54
CA VAL A 58 -7.25 2.52 6.10
C VAL A 58 -7.68 1.16 5.57
N PRO A 59 -8.57 1.11 4.55
CA PRO A 59 -9.01 -0.16 3.97
C PRO A 59 -7.86 -0.98 3.42
N LEU A 60 -7.97 -2.29 3.56
CA LEU A 60 -7.05 -3.27 3.00
C LEU A 60 -7.82 -4.22 2.09
N ALA A 61 -7.56 -4.14 0.79
CA ALA A 61 -8.11 -5.06 -0.20
C ALA A 61 -7.21 -6.31 -0.33
N SER A 62 -5.90 -6.11 -0.42
CA SER A 62 -4.95 -7.20 -0.66
C SER A 62 -3.56 -6.82 -0.17
N ILE A 63 -2.79 -7.82 0.31
CA ILE A 63 -1.37 -7.65 0.64
C ILE A 63 -0.60 -8.90 0.21
N LYS A 64 0.46 -8.70 -0.57
CA LYS A 64 1.22 -9.81 -1.17
C LYS A 64 2.72 -9.49 -1.16
N VAL A 65 3.54 -10.52 -0.96
CA VAL A 65 4.97 -10.42 -1.26
C VAL A 65 5.12 -10.70 -2.76
N THR A 66 5.51 -9.69 -3.53
CA THR A 66 5.48 -9.72 -4.99
C THR A 66 6.83 -10.04 -5.64
N GLY A 67 7.90 -10.12 -4.85
CA GLY A 67 9.22 -10.54 -5.32
C GLY A 67 10.34 -10.10 -4.39
N THR A 68 11.57 -10.28 -4.85
CA THR A 68 12.78 -9.78 -4.18
C THR A 68 13.49 -8.77 -5.06
N ALA A 69 14.19 -7.82 -4.44
CA ALA A 69 14.99 -6.81 -5.13
C ALA A 69 16.24 -6.48 -4.31
N GLU A 70 17.31 -6.11 -5.01
CA GLU A 70 18.49 -5.50 -4.39
C GLU A 70 18.35 -3.98 -4.48
N VAL A 71 18.20 -3.33 -3.33
CA VAL A 71 17.98 -1.88 -3.24
C VAL A 71 19.06 -1.23 -2.39
N LYS A 72 19.23 0.09 -2.50
CA LYS A 72 20.16 0.80 -1.62
C LYS A 72 19.60 0.85 -0.20
N GLU A 73 20.47 0.99 0.80
CA GLU A 73 20.08 1.11 2.21
C GLU A 73 19.04 2.23 2.42
N GLU A 74 19.19 3.38 1.74
CA GLU A 74 18.23 4.49 1.85
C GLU A 74 16.83 4.18 1.29
N ASP A 75 16.69 3.16 0.45
CA ASP A 75 15.42 2.74 -0.15
C ASP A 75 14.71 1.68 0.70
N VAL A 76 15.39 1.11 1.71
CA VAL A 76 14.80 0.15 2.63
C VAL A 76 13.81 0.83 3.57
N TRP A 77 12.59 0.30 3.61
CA TRP A 77 11.52 0.83 4.45
C TRP A 77 11.64 0.36 5.89
N THR A 78 11.73 1.32 6.80
CA THR A 78 11.66 1.09 8.24
C THR A 78 10.22 1.22 8.73
N LYS A 79 9.89 0.63 9.88
CA LYS A 79 8.57 0.78 10.52
C LYS A 79 8.14 2.24 10.64
N LYS A 80 9.05 3.13 11.04
CA LYS A 80 8.79 4.59 11.16
C LYS A 80 8.39 5.21 9.81
N ARG A 81 9.09 4.86 8.72
CA ARG A 81 8.77 5.37 7.38
C ARG A 81 7.44 4.84 6.89
N ILE A 82 7.15 3.56 7.12
CA ILE A 82 5.87 2.93 6.76
C ILE A 82 4.71 3.61 7.47
N VAL A 83 4.79 3.79 8.79
CA VAL A 83 3.74 4.50 9.56
C VAL A 83 3.53 5.90 9.00
N LYS A 84 4.61 6.64 8.74
CA LYS A 84 4.49 7.99 8.18
C LYS A 84 3.80 7.97 6.81
N ALA A 85 4.20 7.08 5.90
CA ALA A 85 3.61 7.02 4.57
C ALA A 85 2.13 6.62 4.60
N ILE A 86 1.75 5.66 5.46
CA ILE A 86 0.35 5.27 5.62
C ILE A 86 -0.44 6.42 6.23
N HIS A 87 0.06 7.04 7.30
CA HIS A 87 -0.60 8.16 7.97
C HIS A 87 -0.80 9.35 7.02
N ASP A 88 0.22 9.74 6.27
CA ASP A 88 0.15 10.86 5.33
C ASP A 88 -0.90 10.67 4.21
N ASN A 89 -1.26 9.42 3.90
CA ASN A 89 -2.24 9.08 2.86
C ASN A 89 -3.57 8.54 3.43
N ALA A 90 -3.71 8.42 4.74
CA ALA A 90 -4.83 7.73 5.37
C ALA A 90 -6.17 8.38 5.03
N GLU A 91 -6.27 9.71 5.22
CA GLU A 91 -7.50 10.46 4.96
C GLU A 91 -7.95 10.33 3.50
N TYR A 92 -7.02 10.40 2.56
CA TYR A 92 -7.31 10.26 1.14
C TYR A 92 -7.85 8.86 0.81
N LEU A 93 -7.17 7.80 1.27
CA LEU A 93 -7.58 6.42 0.99
C LEU A 93 -8.94 6.08 1.64
N GLN A 94 -9.19 6.59 2.84
CA GLN A 94 -10.49 6.49 3.51
C GLN A 94 -11.61 7.20 2.73
N HIS A 95 -11.33 8.39 2.21
CA HIS A 95 -12.28 9.15 1.40
C HIS A 95 -12.63 8.43 0.10
N GLU A 96 -11.63 7.91 -0.62
CA GLU A 96 -11.85 7.15 -1.86
C GLU A 96 -12.66 5.87 -1.61
N ALA A 97 -12.45 5.19 -0.48
CA ALA A 97 -13.24 4.03 -0.13
C ALA A 97 -14.72 4.38 0.10
N LYS A 98 -15.00 5.50 0.79
CA LYS A 98 -16.37 6.00 1.00
C LYS A 98 -17.03 6.39 -0.33
N ARG A 99 -16.30 7.05 -1.23
CA ARG A 99 -16.78 7.38 -2.59
C ARG A 99 -17.20 6.12 -3.34
N ASN A 100 -16.34 5.10 -3.36
CA ASN A 100 -16.63 3.84 -4.05
C ASN A 100 -17.87 3.13 -3.48
N HIS A 101 -18.06 3.12 -2.16
CA HIS A 101 -19.28 2.59 -1.55
C HIS A 101 -20.54 3.38 -1.91
N SER A 102 -20.45 4.71 -1.97
CA SER A 102 -21.59 5.56 -2.32
C SER A 102 -22.02 5.43 -3.79
N SER A 103 -21.06 5.18 -4.69
CA SER A 103 -21.32 4.95 -6.12
C SER A 103 -22.05 3.62 -6.36
N SER A 104 -21.75 2.58 -5.58
CA SER A 104 -22.44 1.28 -5.66
C SER A 104 -23.92 1.36 -5.24
N ASN A 105 -24.29 2.31 -4.37
CA ASN A 105 -25.66 2.50 -3.91
C ASN A 105 -26.56 3.31 -4.87
N LYS A 106 -26.03 3.85 -5.97
CA LYS A 106 -26.81 4.58 -6.97
C LYS A 106 -27.47 3.70 -8.05
N ASN A 107 -27.35 2.38 -7.95
CA ASN A 107 -27.93 1.43 -8.92
C ASN A 107 -29.30 0.83 -8.51
N PHE A 108 -30.16 1.62 -7.88
CA PHE A 108 -31.60 1.29 -7.78
C PHE A 108 -32.43 2.53 -8.06
N ASN A 109 -32.86 2.67 -9.31
CA ASN A 109 -34.15 3.21 -9.77
C ASN A 109 -34.07 3.52 -11.27
N LEU A 110 -34.24 2.48 -12.09
CA LEU A 110 -34.85 2.57 -13.42
C LEU A 110 -35.88 1.46 -13.53
#